data_AF-A0A967UA75-F1
#
_entry.id   AF-A0A967UA75-F1
#
_cell.length_a   1.000
_cell.length_b   1.000
_cell.length_c   1.000
_cell.angle_alpha   90.00
_cell.angle_beta   90.00
_cell.angle_gamma   90.00
#
_symmetry.space_group_name_H-M   'P 1'
#
loop_
_entity.id
_entity.type
_entity.pdbx_description
1 polymer ?
#
loop_
_entity_poly.entity_id
_entity_poly.type
_entity_poly.pdbx_seq_one_letter_code
_entity_poly.pdbx_strand_id
1 'polypeptide(L)' 'PPLSVVAVEEMPAASDERPVHVLHPVHDQFNPLARLRTLVDTWTNASVHELDGVDHFLHGAHPRVAALATRLSDRD' A
#
# COMPACT_ATOMS: atom_id res chain seq x y z
N PRO A 1 9.77 -15.73 -10.18
CA PRO A 1 11.04 -15.29 -9.54
C PRO A 1 10.91 -15.46 -8.02
N PRO A 2 12.00 -15.69 -7.26
CA PRO A 2 11.90 -15.61 -5.80
C PRO A 2 11.50 -14.20 -5.36
N LEU A 3 10.79 -14.10 -4.24
CA LEU A 3 10.51 -12.82 -3.58
C LEU A 3 11.85 -12.20 -3.14
N SER A 4 12.10 -10.96 -3.56
CA SER A 4 13.26 -10.17 -3.16
C SER A 4 12.80 -8.96 -2.35
N VAL A 5 13.55 -8.62 -1.30
CA VAL A 5 13.35 -7.37 -0.57
C VAL A 5 13.93 -6.24 -1.42
N VAL A 6 13.11 -5.24 -1.73
CA VAL A 6 13.53 -4.02 -2.44
C VAL A 6 13.78 -2.95 -1.41
N ALA A 7 14.93 -2.27 -1.49
CA ALA A 7 15.19 -1.09 -0.66
C ALA A 7 14.14 -0.02 -0.97
N VAL A 8 13.68 0.71 0.05
CA VAL A 8 12.58 1.66 -0.13
C VAL A 8 12.96 2.76 -1.12
N GLU A 9 14.23 3.16 -1.11
CA GLU A 9 14.82 4.16 -2.01
C GLU A 9 14.88 3.69 -3.47
N GLU A 10 14.80 2.37 -3.69
CA GLU A 10 14.79 1.73 -5.01
C GLU A 10 13.38 1.33 -5.44
N MET A 11 12.35 1.64 -4.65
CA MET A 11 10.96 1.29 -4.96
C MET A 11 10.48 2.08 -6.19
N PRO A 12 10.22 1.42 -7.35
CA PRO A 12 9.83 2.13 -8.56
C PRO A 12 8.53 2.93 -8.41
N ALA A 13 7.65 2.48 -7.51
CA ALA A 13 6.40 3.17 -7.20
C ALA A 13 6.60 4.58 -6.63
N ALA A 14 7.79 4.91 -6.08
CA ALA A 14 8.05 6.24 -5.55
C ALA A 14 8.14 7.32 -6.64
N SER A 15 8.53 6.96 -7.86
CA SER A 15 8.71 7.89 -8.98
C SER A 15 7.84 7.58 -10.19
N ASP A 16 6.91 6.63 -10.08
CA ASP A 16 6.01 6.25 -11.17
C ASP A 16 5.03 7.40 -11.46
N GLU A 17 4.86 7.75 -12.73
CA GLU A 17 3.90 8.78 -13.15
C GLU A 17 2.46 8.24 -13.20
N ARG A 18 2.27 6.92 -13.21
CA ARG A 18 0.93 6.32 -13.12
C ARG A 18 0.42 6.40 -11.68
N PRO A 19 -0.90 6.37 -11.46
CA PRO A 19 -1.46 6.33 -10.12
C PRO A 19 -0.92 5.14 -9.31
N VAL A 20 -0.54 5.42 -8.06
CA VAL A 20 -0.09 4.43 -7.09
C VAL A 20 -1.08 4.38 -5.94
N HIS A 21 -1.60 3.19 -5.65
CA HIS A 21 -2.50 2.96 -4.53
C HIS A 21 -1.81 2.10 -3.47
N VAL A 22 -1.63 2.67 -2.27
CA VAL A 22 -1.07 1.98 -1.12
C VAL A 22 -2.18 1.61 -0.16
N LEU A 23 -2.53 0.34 -0.08
CA LEU A 23 -3.52 -0.16 0.88
C LEU A 23 -2.81 -0.54 2.17
N HIS A 24 -3.24 0.03 3.31
CA HIS A 24 -2.53 -0.14 4.58
C HIS A 24 -3.45 -0.43 5.78
N PRO A 25 -3.15 -1.45 6.60
CA PRO A 25 -3.86 -1.72 7.84
C PRO A 25 -3.76 -0.57 8.84
N VAL A 26 -4.88 -0.13 9.40
CA VAL A 26 -4.88 0.87 10.48
C VAL A 26 -4.15 0.35 11.72
N HIS A 27 -4.21 -0.96 11.97
CA HIS A 27 -3.61 -1.63 13.12
C HIS A 27 -2.35 -2.42 12.77
N ASP A 28 -1.51 -1.89 11.88
CA ASP A 28 -0.21 -2.47 11.56
C ASP A 28 0.78 -2.31 12.74
N GLN A 29 1.10 -3.44 13.39
CA GLN A 29 2.01 -3.49 14.55
C GLN A 29 3.49 -3.37 14.20
N PHE A 30 3.87 -3.47 12.92
CA PHE A 30 5.26 -3.46 12.47
C PHE A 30 5.61 -2.17 11.71
N ASN A 31 4.66 -1.62 10.96
CA ASN A 31 4.83 -0.39 10.21
C ASN A 31 3.66 0.56 10.46
N PRO A 32 3.68 1.36 11.55
CA PRO A 32 2.57 2.22 11.88
C PRO A 32 2.20 3.19 10.76
N LEU A 33 0.90 3.45 10.57
CA LEU A 33 0.37 4.30 9.51
C LEU A 33 1.05 5.67 9.40
N ALA A 34 1.42 6.29 10.52
CA ALA A 34 2.13 7.58 10.52
C ALA A 34 3.50 7.49 9.81
N ARG A 35 4.24 6.41 10.03
CA ARG A 35 5.53 6.15 9.37
C ARG A 35 5.33 5.93 7.87
N LEU A 36 4.33 5.13 7.49
CA LEU A 36 3.99 4.92 6.08
C LEU A 36 3.64 6.26 5.41
N ARG A 37 2.81 7.08 6.03
CA ARG A 37 2.40 8.38 5.49
C ARG A 37 3.61 9.27 5.20
N THR A 38 4.52 9.41 6.16
CA THR A 38 5.77 10.17 5.93
C THR A 38 6.57 9.63 4.75
N LEU A 39 6.58 8.32 4.54
CA LEU A 39 7.29 7.71 3.42
C LEU A 39 6.61 7.97 2.08
N VAL A 40 5.29 7.79 2.01
CA VAL A 40 4.51 7.87 0.76
C VAL A 40 4.23 9.32 0.35
N ASP A 41 4.33 10.29 1.27
CA ASP A 41 4.16 11.73 0.99
C ASP A 41 5.14 12.25 -0.07
N THR A 42 6.29 11.59 -0.25
CA THR A 42 7.29 11.95 -1.27
C THR A 42 7.06 11.26 -2.62
N TRP A 43 6.07 10.37 -2.73
CA TRP A 43 5.85 9.56 -3.93
C TRP A 43 4.99 10.30 -4.95
N THR A 44 5.37 10.18 -6.23
CA THR A 44 4.58 10.72 -7.34
C THR A 44 3.24 10.00 -7.45
N ASN A 45 2.14 10.76 -7.58
CA ASN A 45 0.79 10.25 -7.84
C ASN A 45 0.31 9.12 -6.91
N ALA A 46 0.77 9.14 -5.64
CA ALA A 46 0.43 8.13 -4.65
C ALA A 46 -0.77 8.51 -3.78
N SER A 47 -1.58 7.51 -3.43
CA SER A 47 -2.71 7.63 -2.51
C SER A 47 -2.69 6.50 -1.49
N VAL A 48 -2.89 6.83 -0.22
CA VAL A 48 -2.95 5.86 0.88
C VAL A 48 -4.41 5.55 1.21
N HIS A 49 -4.76 4.26 1.19
CA HIS A 49 -6.08 3.72 1.50
C HIS A 49 -6.00 2.94 2.80
N GLU A 50 -6.61 3.47 3.84
CA GLU A 50 -6.65 2.82 5.15
C GLU A 50 -7.60 1.62 5.15
N LEU A 51 -7.16 0.52 5.76
CA LEU A 51 -7.93 -0.69 5.95
C LEU A 51 -8.20 -0.89 7.43
N ASP A 52 -9.44 -0.65 7.84
CA ASP A 52 -9.87 -0.88 9.22
C ASP A 52 -10.16 -2.37 9.50
N GLY A 53 -9.95 -2.79 10.74
CA GLY A 53 -10.18 -4.16 11.21
C GLY A 53 -9.24 -5.21 10.62
N VAL A 54 -8.07 -4.82 10.12
CA VAL A 54 -7.03 -5.74 9.63
C VAL A 54 -5.69 -5.49 10.31
N ASP A 55 -4.89 -6.54 10.36
CA ASP A 55 -3.49 -6.51 10.80
C ASP A 55 -2.53 -6.39 9.61
N HIS A 56 -1.23 -6.34 9.91
CA HIS A 56 -0.14 -6.31 8.93
C HIS A 56 -0.25 -7.44 7.88
N PHE A 57 -0.74 -8.61 8.28
CA PHE A 57 -0.82 -9.79 7.41
C PHE A 57 -2.11 -9.86 6.61
N LEU A 58 -3.02 -8.89 6.77
CA LEU A 58 -4.33 -8.85 6.12
C LEU A 58 -5.15 -10.13 6.41
N HIS A 59 -4.92 -10.74 7.57
CA HIS A 59 -5.49 -12.04 7.90
C HIS A 59 -7.03 -11.98 7.84
N GLY A 60 -7.64 -12.93 7.12
CA GLY A 60 -9.11 -12.98 6.92
C GLY A 60 -9.69 -11.92 5.97
N ALA A 61 -8.90 -10.98 5.46
CA ALA A 61 -9.40 -9.86 4.64
C ALA A 61 -9.01 -9.93 3.15
N HIS A 62 -8.32 -10.98 2.71
CA HIS A 62 -7.85 -11.11 1.32
C HIS A 62 -8.93 -10.83 0.25
N PRO A 63 -10.16 -11.39 0.33
CA PRO A 63 -11.19 -11.11 -0.68
C PRO A 63 -11.59 -9.64 -0.72
N ARG A 64 -11.65 -8.98 0.44
CA ARG A 64 -11.99 -7.56 0.57
C ARG A 64 -10.90 -6.68 -0.03
N VAL A 65 -9.64 -6.99 0.25
CA VAL A 65 -8.47 -6.26 -0.27
C VAL A 65 -8.37 -6.42 -1.78
N ALA A 66 -8.53 -7.63 -2.30
CA ALA A 66 -8.54 -7.89 -3.74
C ALA A 66 -9.65 -7.10 -4.45
N ALA A 67 -10.88 -7.13 -3.92
CA ALA A 67 -11.98 -6.38 -4.50
C ALA A 67 -11.75 -4.86 -4.46
N LEU A 68 -11.07 -4.34 -3.43
CA LEU A 68 -10.70 -2.93 -3.38
C LEU A 68 -9.65 -2.59 -4.42
N ALA A 69 -8.59 -3.40 -4.55
CA ALA A 69 -7.54 -3.18 -5.53
C ALA A 69 -8.11 -3.14 -6.96
N THR A 70 -8.97 -4.08 -7.34
CA THR A 70 -9.64 -4.07 -8.66
C THR A 70 -10.42 -2.78 -8.89
N ARG A 71 -11.24 -2.35 -7.93
CA ARG A 71 -12.03 -1.12 -8.07
C ARG A 71 -11.19 0.14 -8.22
N LEU A 72 -10.01 0.16 -7.62
CA LEU A 72 -9.10 1.29 -7.72
C LEU A 72 -8.47 1.32 -9.12
N SER A 73 -8.00 0.17 -9.61
CA SER A 73 -7.43 0.05 -10.96
C SER A 73 -8.42 0.36 -12.10
N ASP A 74 -9.73 0.17 -11.88
CA ASP A 74 -10.77 0.49 -12.89
C ASP A 74 -11.10 2.00 -12.96
N ARG A 75 -10.57 2.82 -12.06
CA ARG A 75 -10.88 4.26 -11.96
C ARG A 75 -9.81 5.19 -12.53
N ASP A 76 -8.64 4.65 -12.83
CA ASP A 76 -7.51 5.33 -13.47
C ASP A 76 -7.54 5.19 -14.99
#